data_AF-A0A7S0ZGM1-F1
#
_entry.id   AF-A0A7S0ZGM1-F1
#
_cell.length_a   1.000
_cell.length_b   1.000
_cell.length_c   1.000
_cell.angle_alpha   90.00
_cell.angle_beta   90.00
_cell.angle_gamma   90.00
#
_symmetry.space_group_name_H-M   'P 1'
#
loop_
_entity.id
_entity.type
_entity.pdbx_description
1 polymer ?
#
loop_
_entity_poly.entity_id
_entity_poly.type
_entity_poly.pdbx_seq_one_letter_code
_entity_poly.pdbx_strand_id
1 'polypeptide(L)'
;NDSVSYKISDIKGFASKKSLHLKHCDSVNCVLEFVKDEESGALSRKIGTNLQISYCGMTRRMEYTVLGEYGSLRLERAVQGDKFGYRLEVNYEKHPELNVSQFIGFGGVEGEIEAFAMLVSAREQGVITKNSQLEARLSVKEAYEDFVLMDSILKLE
;
A
#
# COMPACT_ATOMS: atom_id res chain seq x y z
N ASN A 1 -8.16 6.45 -21.04
CA ASN A 1 -7.75 6.11 -19.67
C ASN A 1 -6.42 6.78 -19.41
N ASP A 2 -6.49 8.05 -19.02
CA ASP A 2 -5.31 8.79 -18.62
C ASP A 2 -4.96 8.33 -17.21
N SER A 3 -3.84 7.63 -17.08
CA SER A 3 -3.32 7.22 -15.78
C SER A 3 -2.90 8.47 -15.04
N VAL A 4 -3.67 8.87 -14.02
CA VAL A 4 -3.25 9.91 -13.10
C VAL A 4 -2.02 9.40 -12.36
N SER A 5 -0.86 10.03 -12.60
CA SER A 5 0.37 9.67 -11.92
C SER A 5 0.63 10.63 -10.75
N TYR A 6 1.01 10.06 -9.62
CA TYR A 6 1.40 10.79 -8.42
C TYR A 6 2.89 10.61 -8.21
N LYS A 7 3.58 11.68 -7.83
CA LYS A 7 4.99 11.64 -7.44
C LYS A 7 5.11 12.04 -5.99
N ILE A 8 6.04 11.41 -5.28
CA ILE A 8 6.40 11.82 -3.92
C ILE A 8 7.09 13.18 -4.04
N SER A 9 6.50 14.21 -3.45
CA SER A 9 7.04 15.57 -3.44
C SER A 9 7.89 15.83 -2.21
N ASP A 10 7.60 15.16 -1.09
CA ASP A 10 8.26 15.41 0.18
C ASP A 10 8.16 14.17 1.10
N ILE A 11 9.20 13.97 1.92
CA ILE A 11 9.28 12.90 2.92
C ILE A 11 9.75 13.55 4.22
N LYS A 12 8.88 13.53 5.24
CA LYS A 12 9.18 14.05 6.58
C LYS A 12 9.09 12.94 7.59
N GLY A 13 10.01 12.83 8.52
CA GLY A 13 9.93 11.81 9.56
C GLY A 13 11.28 11.46 10.14
N PHE A 14 11.33 10.27 10.73
CA PHE A 14 12.56 9.73 11.27
C PHE A 14 12.56 8.20 11.17
N ALA A 15 13.73 7.67 10.87
CA ALA A 15 14.08 6.28 11.11
C ALA A 15 14.83 6.22 12.45
N SER A 16 14.51 5.25 13.29
CA SER A 16 15.09 5.13 14.63
C SER A 16 15.36 3.69 14.99
N LYS A 17 16.40 3.51 15.80
CA LYS A 17 16.70 2.25 16.46
C LYS A 17 16.20 2.30 17.90
N LYS A 18 15.19 1.49 18.22
CA LYS A 18 14.66 1.34 19.58
C LYS A 18 15.14 0.06 20.27
N SER A 19 15.41 -1.00 19.51
CA SER A 19 15.89 -2.28 19.99
C SER A 19 17.41 -2.29 20.15
N LEU A 20 17.86 -2.81 21.29
CA LEU A 20 19.28 -3.09 21.54
C LEU A 20 19.79 -4.30 20.74
N HIS A 21 18.89 -5.15 20.24
CA HIS A 21 19.23 -6.45 19.63
C HIS A 21 19.38 -6.40 18.11
N LEU A 22 18.94 -5.32 17.46
CA LEU A 22 19.07 -5.14 16.02
C LEU A 22 20.26 -4.25 15.69
N LYS A 23 20.95 -4.55 14.58
CA LYS A 23 22.12 -3.77 14.15
C LYS A 23 21.74 -2.41 13.57
N HIS A 24 20.58 -2.32 12.93
CA HIS A 24 20.10 -1.15 12.19
C HIS A 24 18.75 -0.66 12.73
N CYS A 25 18.18 0.37 12.08
CA CYS A 25 16.84 0.86 12.36
C CYS A 25 15.81 -0.26 12.40
N ASP A 26 14.91 -0.15 13.38
CA ASP A 26 13.84 -1.11 13.62
C ASP A 26 12.46 -0.45 13.65
N SER A 27 12.42 0.88 13.53
CA SER A 27 11.22 1.69 13.60
C SER A 27 11.31 2.90 12.67
N VAL A 28 10.38 2.96 11.73
CA VAL A 28 10.17 4.10 10.82
C VAL A 28 8.85 4.77 11.16
N ASN A 29 8.86 6.10 11.23
CA ASN A 29 7.65 6.90 11.19
C ASN A 29 7.87 8.06 10.22
N CYS A 30 7.11 8.07 9.12
CA CYS A 30 7.22 9.13 8.13
C CYS A 30 5.87 9.55 7.56
N VAL A 31 5.80 10.81 7.17
CA VAL A 31 4.75 11.42 6.39
C VAL A 31 5.26 11.57 4.95
N LEU A 32 4.52 10.98 4.02
CA LEU A 32 4.75 11.07 2.59
C LEU A 32 3.74 12.06 2.01
N GLU A 33 4.21 13.10 1.32
CA GLU A 33 3.36 14.00 0.56
C GLU A 33 3.46 13.64 -0.92
N PHE A 34 2.32 13.33 -1.53
CA PHE A 34 2.19 13.06 -2.96
C PHE A 34 1.58 14.24 -3.66
N VAL A 35 2.19 14.63 -4.78
CA VAL A 35 1.66 15.64 -5.69
C VAL A 35 1.18 14.94 -6.96
N LYS A 36 -0.05 15.27 -7.38
CA LYS A 36 -0.56 14.90 -8.68
C LYS A 36 0.26 15.61 -9.75
N ASP A 37 0.83 14.86 -10.67
CA ASP A 37 1.54 15.41 -11.83
C ASP A 37 0.46 15.96 -12.79
N GLU A 38 0.28 17.29 -12.84
CA GLU A 38 -0.53 17.95 -13.87
C GLU A 38 0.42 18.71 -14.81
N GLU A 39 0.39 18.38 -16.11
CA GLU A 39 1.09 19.14 -17.16
C GLU A 39 0.61 20.60 -17.26
N SER A 40 -0.46 20.97 -16.53
CA SER A 40 -1.24 22.19 -16.72
C SER A 40 -1.35 23.07 -15.47
N GLY A 41 -0.28 23.29 -14.71
CA GLY A 41 -0.10 24.47 -13.83
C GLY A 41 -1.22 24.85 -12.83
N ALA A 42 -2.20 23.98 -12.55
CA ALA A 42 -3.32 24.24 -11.66
C ALA A 42 -3.17 23.41 -10.38
N LEU A 43 -3.55 24.05 -9.26
CA LEU A 43 -3.51 23.55 -7.88
C LEU A 43 -3.33 22.03 -7.73
N SER A 44 -2.08 21.62 -7.51
CA SER A 44 -1.73 20.26 -7.14
C SER A 44 -2.42 19.89 -5.82
N ARG A 45 -3.45 19.05 -5.86
CA ARG A 45 -3.98 18.44 -4.64
C ARG A 45 -2.89 17.55 -4.04
N LYS A 46 -2.45 17.89 -2.83
CA LYS A 46 -1.52 17.06 -2.06
C LYS A 46 -2.30 15.96 -1.35
N ILE A 47 -1.85 14.72 -1.51
CA ILE A 47 -2.34 13.58 -0.73
C ILE A 47 -1.24 13.25 0.29
N GLY A 48 -1.61 13.21 1.56
CA GLY A 48 -0.69 12.81 2.64
C GLY A 48 -0.90 11.35 3.01
N THR A 49 0.18 10.63 3.28
CA THR A 49 0.15 9.32 3.92
C THR A 49 1.07 9.33 5.15
N ASN A 50 0.63 8.71 6.24
CA ASN A 50 1.50 8.37 7.35
C ASN A 50 1.86 6.89 7.24
N LEU A 51 3.16 6.60 7.18
CA LEU A 51 3.70 5.26 7.18
C LEU A 51 4.43 5.02 8.50
N GLN A 52 3.97 4.01 9.23
CA GLN A 52 4.60 3.53 10.45
C GLN A 52 4.96 2.06 10.30
N ILE A 53 6.25 1.74 10.40
CA ILE A 53 6.77 0.37 10.39
C ILE A 53 7.57 0.17 11.67
N SER A 54 7.31 -0.88 12.44
CA SER A 54 8.08 -1.16 13.65
C SER A 54 8.21 -2.66 13.89
N TYR A 55 9.45 -3.14 13.95
CA TYR A 55 9.78 -4.53 14.26
C TYR A 55 9.78 -4.84 15.76
N CYS A 56 9.88 -3.82 16.61
CA CYS A 56 9.81 -3.93 18.06
C CYS A 56 8.39 -3.75 18.61
N GLY A 57 7.38 -3.61 17.74
CA GLY A 57 5.98 -3.63 18.13
C GLY A 57 5.58 -4.99 18.75
N MET A 58 5.00 -4.96 19.95
CA MET A 58 4.53 -6.18 20.63
C MET A 58 3.35 -6.85 19.92
N THR A 59 2.59 -6.10 19.12
CA THR A 59 1.42 -6.60 18.39
C THR A 59 1.77 -6.78 16.92
N ARG A 60 1.39 -7.94 16.35
CA ARG A 60 1.43 -8.19 14.89
C ARG A 60 0.30 -7.44 14.17
N ARG A 61 0.19 -6.13 14.42
CA ARG A 61 -0.84 -5.25 13.86
C ARG A 61 -0.40 -4.81 12.47
N MET A 62 -1.33 -4.92 11.53
CA MET A 62 -1.23 -4.39 10.18
C MET A 62 -2.56 -3.70 9.90
N GLU A 63 -2.51 -2.43 9.59
CA GLU A 63 -3.68 -1.59 9.36
C GLU A 63 -3.38 -0.58 8.26
N TYR A 64 -4.33 -0.41 7.35
CA TYR A 64 -4.33 0.59 6.31
C TYR A 64 -5.64 1.34 6.37
N THR A 65 -5.59 2.66 6.40
CA THR A 65 -6.78 3.50 6.38
C THR A 65 -6.65 4.52 5.26
N VAL A 66 -7.64 4.55 4.37
CA VAL A 66 -7.78 5.55 3.32
C VAL A 66 -8.91 6.49 3.74
N LEU A 67 -8.59 7.78 3.80
CA LEU A 67 -9.56 8.84 4.09
C LEU A 67 -9.96 9.52 2.79
N GLY A 68 -11.25 9.49 2.48
CA GLY A 68 -11.85 10.16 1.34
C GLY A 68 -12.77 11.30 1.77
N GLU A 69 -13.24 12.07 0.78
CA GLU A 69 -14.17 13.19 1.02
C GLU A 69 -15.53 12.73 1.60
N TYR A 70 -15.93 11.49 1.33
CA TYR A 70 -17.25 10.97 1.69
C TYR A 70 -17.23 9.90 2.79
N GLY A 71 -16.04 9.59 3.33
CA GLY A 71 -15.90 8.49 4.25
C GLY A 71 -14.48 7.93 4.34
N SER A 72 -14.39 6.73 4.91
CA SER A 72 -13.13 6.02 5.11
C SER A 72 -13.23 4.56 4.71
N LEU A 73 -12.09 4.02 4.28
CA LEU A 73 -11.88 2.61 4.09
C LEU A 73 -10.77 2.18 5.05
N ARG A 74 -11.04 1.18 5.88
CA ARG A 74 -10.09 0.62 6.82
C ARG A 74 -9.90 -0.87 6.53
N LEU A 75 -8.65 -1.29 6.42
CA LEU A 75 -8.25 -2.68 6.26
C LEU A 75 -7.35 -3.04 7.44
N GLU A 76 -7.75 -3.99 8.27
CA GLU A 76 -6.92 -4.47 9.38
C GLU A 76 -6.72 -5.98 9.30
N ARG A 77 -5.57 -6.47 9.77
CA ARG A 77 -5.36 -7.91 9.94
C ARG A 77 -6.32 -8.43 11.02
N ALA A 78 -7.09 -9.46 10.70
CA ALA A 78 -8.10 -10.04 11.58
C ALA A 78 -8.06 -11.57 11.57
N VAL A 79 -8.73 -12.15 12.57
CA VAL A 79 -8.95 -13.60 12.68
C VAL A 79 -10.45 -13.84 12.82
N GLN A 80 -11.01 -14.78 12.06
CA GLN A 80 -12.40 -15.19 12.15
C GLN A 80 -12.49 -16.72 12.25
N GLY A 81 -12.80 -17.23 13.46
CA GLY A 81 -12.66 -18.65 13.77
C GLY A 81 -11.20 -19.08 13.62
N ASP A 82 -10.94 -20.12 12.85
CA ASP A 82 -9.60 -20.64 12.57
C ASP A 82 -8.95 -20.02 11.33
N LYS A 83 -9.60 -19.01 10.71
CA LYS A 83 -9.11 -18.37 9.48
C LYS A 83 -8.40 -17.06 9.78
N PHE A 84 -7.22 -16.89 9.21
CA PHE A 84 -6.49 -15.61 9.17
C PHE A 84 -6.86 -14.83 7.92
N GLY A 85 -7.00 -13.52 8.04
CA GLY A 85 -7.44 -12.67 6.94
C GLY A 85 -7.30 -11.18 7.24
N TYR A 86 -8.02 -10.41 6.44
CA TYR A 86 -8.24 -9.00 6.66
C TYR A 86 -9.71 -8.73 6.99
N ARG A 87 -9.97 -7.74 7.82
CA ARG A 87 -11.26 -7.11 7.96
C ARG A 87 -11.25 -5.81 7.17
N LEU A 88 -12.12 -5.71 6.18
CA LEU A 88 -12.38 -4.49 5.44
C LEU A 88 -13.62 -3.82 6.00
N GLU A 89 -13.49 -2.56 6.38
CA GLU A 89 -14.56 -1.69 6.84
C GLU A 89 -14.66 -0.49 5.90
N VAL A 90 -15.82 -0.28 5.29
CA VAL A 90 -16.12 0.90 4.49
C VAL A 90 -17.17 1.70 5.25
N ASN A 91 -16.83 2.93 5.60
CA ASN A 91 -17.68 3.83 6.38
C ASN A 91 -18.00 5.08 5.57
N TYR A 92 -19.27 5.31 5.26
CA TYR A 92 -19.77 6.52 4.63
C TYR A 92 -20.32 7.48 5.69
N GLU A 93 -19.84 8.72 5.72
CA GLU A 93 -20.23 9.69 6.76
C GLU A 93 -21.70 10.10 6.65
N LYS A 94 -22.19 10.28 5.42
CA LYS A 94 -23.54 10.78 5.14
C LYS A 94 -24.59 9.68 4.92
N HIS A 95 -24.13 8.44 4.75
CA HIS A 95 -24.97 7.29 4.44
C HIS A 95 -24.57 6.07 5.28
N PRO A 96 -24.73 6.11 6.62
CA PRO A 96 -24.30 5.01 7.50
C PRO A 96 -24.95 3.66 7.17
N GLU A 97 -26.13 3.68 6.55
CA GLU A 97 -26.84 2.50 6.06
C GLU A 97 -26.08 1.74 4.96
N LEU A 98 -25.13 2.39 4.30
CA LEU A 98 -24.26 1.80 3.27
C LEU A 98 -22.94 1.27 3.86
N ASN A 99 -22.74 1.36 5.17
CA ASN A 99 -21.50 0.88 5.79
C ASN A 99 -21.40 -0.65 5.65
N VAL A 100 -20.21 -1.10 5.23
CA VAL A 100 -19.94 -2.53 5.01
C VAL A 100 -18.77 -2.95 5.89
N SER A 101 -18.93 -4.07 6.58
CA SER A 101 -17.83 -4.78 7.26
C SER A 101 -17.76 -6.20 6.72
N GLN A 102 -16.62 -6.58 6.15
CA GLN A 102 -16.41 -7.90 5.57
C GLN A 102 -15.08 -8.50 5.98
N PHE A 103 -15.06 -9.81 6.17
CA PHE A 103 -13.83 -10.57 6.37
C PHE A 103 -13.37 -11.20 5.05
N ILE A 104 -12.10 -11.00 4.72
CA ILE A 104 -11.45 -11.51 3.52
C ILE A 104 -10.32 -12.42 3.99
N GLY A 105 -10.50 -13.73 3.86
CA GLY A 105 -9.46 -14.70 4.22
C GLY A 105 -8.20 -14.51 3.37
N PHE A 106 -7.03 -14.81 3.93
CA PHE A 106 -5.80 -14.80 3.14
C PHE A 106 -5.91 -15.85 2.03
N GLY A 107 -5.70 -15.40 0.79
CA GLY A 107 -5.64 -16.28 -0.38
C GLY A 107 -4.34 -17.05 -0.52
N GLY A 108 -3.35 -16.78 0.34
CA GLY A 108 -2.01 -17.36 0.26
C GLY A 108 -1.18 -16.80 -0.91
N VAL A 109 -0.04 -17.43 -1.19
CA VAL A 109 0.87 -17.06 -2.30
C VAL A 109 0.42 -17.68 -3.62
N GLU A 110 -0.52 -18.63 -3.58
CA GLU A 110 -1.00 -19.37 -4.73
C GLU A 110 -1.60 -18.44 -5.78
N GLY A 111 -2.40 -17.45 -5.37
CA GLY A 111 -2.98 -16.46 -6.28
C GLY A 111 -1.94 -15.52 -6.92
N GLU A 112 -0.82 -15.27 -6.25
CA GLU A 112 0.30 -14.51 -6.81
C GLU A 112 1.09 -15.35 -7.83
N ILE A 113 1.29 -16.64 -7.53
CA ILE A 113 1.95 -17.60 -8.43
C ILE A 113 1.11 -17.81 -9.71
N GLU A 114 -0.20 -18.01 -9.58
CA GLU A 114 -1.11 -18.15 -10.72
C GLU A 114 -1.10 -16.90 -11.60
N ALA A 115 -1.18 -15.71 -10.98
CA ALA A 115 -1.07 -14.44 -11.70
C ALA A 115 0.25 -14.32 -12.47
N PHE A 116 1.37 -14.72 -11.86
CA PHE A 116 2.68 -14.72 -12.50
C PHE A 116 2.75 -15.69 -13.69
N ALA A 117 2.28 -16.93 -13.50
CA ALA A 117 2.26 -17.94 -14.55
C ALA A 117 1.42 -17.51 -15.76
N MET A 118 0.28 -16.86 -15.52
CA MET A 118 -0.57 -16.30 -16.59
C MET A 118 0.17 -15.21 -17.39
N LEU A 119 0.90 -14.31 -16.73
CA LEU A 119 1.66 -13.26 -17.41
C LEU A 119 2.79 -13.82 -18.28
N VAL A 120 3.55 -14.80 -17.76
CA VAL A 120 4.62 -15.47 -18.53
C VAL A 120 4.03 -16.16 -19.76
N SER A 121 2.95 -16.91 -19.59
CA SER A 121 2.29 -17.64 -20.68
C SER A 121 1.74 -16.69 -21.75
N ALA A 122 1.11 -15.58 -21.35
CA ALA A 122 0.60 -14.59 -22.29
C ALA A 122 1.72 -13.93 -23.11
N ARG A 123 2.87 -13.65 -22.47
CA ARG A 123 4.05 -13.09 -23.14
C ARG A 123 4.63 -14.06 -24.16
N GLU A 124 4.76 -15.34 -23.83
CA GLU A 124 5.25 -16.37 -24.76
C GLU A 124 4.33 -16.56 -25.97
N GLN A 125 3.02 -16.38 -25.78
CA GLN A 125 2.02 -16.47 -26.84
C GLN A 125 1.91 -15.18 -27.69
N GLY A 126 2.71 -14.15 -27.40
CA GLY A 126 2.65 -12.85 -28.09
C GLY A 126 1.34 -12.09 -27.82
N VAL A 127 0.56 -12.51 -26.81
CA VAL A 127 -0.68 -11.85 -26.42
C VAL A 127 -0.34 -10.69 -25.50
N ILE A 128 -0.52 -9.47 -25.98
CA ILE A 128 -0.44 -8.26 -25.15
C ILE A 128 -1.66 -8.25 -24.23
N THR A 129 -1.52 -8.86 -23.05
CA THR A 129 -2.53 -8.77 -21.99
C THR A 129 -2.41 -7.40 -21.31
N LYS A 130 -3.12 -6.40 -21.82
CA LYS A 130 -3.41 -5.17 -21.03
C LYS A 130 -4.43 -5.50 -19.92
N ASN A 131 -4.09 -6.43 -19.04
CA ASN A 131 -4.84 -6.69 -17.83
C ASN A 131 -4.22 -5.85 -16.70
N SER A 132 -4.73 -4.64 -16.54
CA SER A 132 -4.24 -3.65 -15.57
C SER A 132 -4.18 -4.15 -14.13
N GLN A 133 -4.99 -5.15 -13.76
CA GLN A 133 -4.98 -5.76 -12.43
C GLN A 133 -3.88 -6.81 -12.23
N LEU A 134 -3.42 -7.48 -13.29
CA LEU A 134 -2.34 -8.48 -13.24
C LEU A 134 -0.97 -7.80 -13.36
N GLU A 135 -0.84 -6.76 -14.19
CA GLU A 135 0.41 -5.99 -14.34
C GLU A 135 0.81 -5.27 -13.05
N ALA A 136 -0.15 -4.69 -12.30
CA ALA A 136 0.15 -3.98 -11.06
C ALA A 136 0.78 -4.91 -10.00
N ARG A 137 0.21 -6.09 -9.76
CA ARG A 137 0.68 -7.02 -8.71
C ARG A 137 2.12 -7.52 -8.87
N LEU A 138 2.70 -7.41 -10.07
CA LEU A 138 3.96 -8.05 -10.44
C LEU A 138 4.89 -7.11 -11.23
N SER A 139 4.68 -5.81 -11.14
CA SER A 139 5.46 -4.81 -11.87
C SER A 139 6.85 -4.63 -11.24
N VAL A 140 7.90 -4.93 -12.01
CA VAL A 140 9.31 -4.60 -11.64
C VAL A 140 9.47 -3.12 -11.33
N LYS A 141 8.67 -2.26 -11.99
CA LYS A 141 8.70 -0.81 -11.76
C LYS A 141 8.19 -0.45 -10.37
N GLU A 142 7.08 -1.04 -9.92
CA GLU A 142 6.54 -0.79 -8.58
C GLU A 142 7.52 -1.27 -7.50
N ALA A 143 8.10 -2.46 -7.68
CA ALA A 143 9.11 -2.98 -6.76
C ALA A 143 10.37 -2.07 -6.68
N TYR A 144 10.77 -1.47 -7.81
CA TYR A 144 11.85 -0.49 -7.83
C TYR A 144 11.47 0.82 -7.12
N GLU A 145 10.25 1.31 -7.32
CA GLU A 145 9.73 2.51 -6.64
C GLU A 145 9.65 2.31 -5.12
N ASP A 146 9.21 1.13 -4.66
CA ASP A 146 9.21 0.75 -3.25
C ASP A 146 10.64 0.76 -2.66
N PHE A 147 11.61 0.22 -3.39
CA PHE A 147 13.01 0.24 -2.98
C PHE A 147 13.54 1.67 -2.84
N VAL A 148 13.29 2.52 -3.85
CA VAL A 148 13.72 3.93 -3.83
C VAL A 148 13.07 4.71 -2.69
N LEU A 149 11.79 4.45 -2.40
CA LEU A 149 11.09 5.05 -1.27
C LEU A 149 11.75 4.64 0.06
N MET A 150 11.98 3.35 0.27
CA MET A 150 12.58 2.85 1.51
C MET A 150 14.02 3.36 1.70
N ASP A 151 14.83 3.39 0.64
CA ASP A 151 16.18 3.97 0.66
C ASP A 151 16.14 5.46 1.04
N SER A 152 15.17 6.21 0.49
CA SER A 152 14.99 7.63 0.82
C SER A 152 14.58 7.85 2.28
N ILE A 153 13.70 7.00 2.82
CA ILE A 153 13.29 7.05 4.23
C ILE A 153 14.47 6.73 5.16
N LEU A 154 15.26 5.71 4.85
CA LEU A 154 16.38 5.29 5.69
C LEU A 154 17.53 6.31 5.72
N LYS A 155 17.63 7.19 4.71
CA LYS A 155 18.57 8.32 4.71
C LYS A 155 18.17 9.47 5.64
N LEU A 156 17.00 9.39 6.30
CA LEU A 156 16.58 10.34 7.34
C LEU A 156 17.19 10.05 8.71
N GLU A 157 17.99 8.98 8.85
CA GLU A 157 18.75 8.64 10.08
C GLU A 157 19.79 9.71 10.47
#